data_AF-A0A8T7DFH0-F1
#
_entry.id   AF-A0A8T7DFH0-F1
#
_cell.length_a   1.000
_cell.length_b   1.000
_cell.length_c   1.000
_cell.angle_alpha   90.00
_cell.angle_beta   90.00
_cell.angle_gamma   90.00
#
_symmetry.space_group_name_H-M   'P 1'
#
loop_
_entity.id
_entity.type
_entity.pdbx_description
1 polymer ?
#
loop_
_entity_poly.entity_id
_entity_poly.type
_entity_poly.pdbx_seq_one_letter_code
_entity_poly.pdbx_strand_id
1 'polypeptide(L)'
;MKARRIAYAAAGILALWSLTATAGTQAVVEVEMIEGNNVEKHVEVITFDDTRFRIDFLGPDMKRTDESPYVMTVDNGENWVLGSKPKKQFYCSSMQTEQFFKNIGSQVTDAIDFFNVKADSPVIKQTLEQPGPEIQGFKTTHVRVETNARAYAKFLFVKFEYTVKIVDDLWYTTDVEIHPIRKKWINALMHSDNQIIDKLFGDYTKTLGGPVLKSETVVDITNVRKKETKTQKERTQLTSVKELAPEELDKIFQMPKCRPMDDDDVKENAQELLSADKLML
;
A
#
# COMPACT_ATOMS: atom_id res chain seq x y z
N MET A 1 1.90 1.17 22.53
CA MET A 1 2.65 0.66 21.36
C MET A 1 1.78 0.59 20.11
N LYS A 2 0.53 0.10 20.17
CA LYS A 2 -0.39 0.00 19.01
C LYS A 2 -0.84 1.33 18.36
N ALA A 3 -0.97 2.43 19.12
CA ALA A 3 -1.37 3.74 18.58
C ALA A 3 -0.28 4.46 17.75
N ARG A 4 0.92 3.88 17.58
CA ARG A 4 1.99 4.50 16.79
C ARG A 4 1.90 4.21 15.29
N ARG A 5 1.28 3.12 14.86
CA ARG A 5 1.35 2.66 13.46
C ARG A 5 0.21 3.18 12.56
N ILE A 6 -0.86 3.70 13.15
CA ILE A 6 -2.07 4.15 12.44
C ILE A 6 -1.86 5.44 11.61
N ALA A 7 -0.76 6.17 11.83
CA ALA A 7 -0.54 7.48 11.19
C ALA A 7 0.16 7.42 9.82
N TYR A 8 0.54 6.25 9.33
CA TYR A 8 1.48 6.11 8.21
C TYR A 8 0.87 5.25 7.11
N ALA A 9 0.09 5.88 6.23
CA ALA A 9 -0.64 5.21 5.16
C ALA A 9 -0.40 5.87 3.80
N ALA A 10 0.85 6.24 3.48
CA ALA A 10 1.14 6.86 2.20
C ALA A 10 2.48 6.35 1.66
N ALA A 11 2.39 5.65 0.51
CA ALA A 11 3.48 5.34 -0.43
C ALA A 11 4.05 3.91 -0.43
N GLY A 12 3.18 2.90 -0.26
CA GLY A 12 3.50 1.52 -0.62
C GLY A 12 2.61 1.00 -1.73
N ILE A 13 3.21 0.36 -2.74
CA ILE A 13 2.57 -0.31 -3.89
C ILE A 13 2.19 0.62 -5.05
N LEU A 14 3.16 1.25 -5.73
CA LEU A 14 2.92 1.83 -7.06
C LEU A 14 3.61 1.07 -8.20
N ALA A 15 4.21 -0.07 -7.92
CA ALA A 15 5.06 -0.83 -8.84
C ALA A 15 4.33 -1.90 -9.66
N LEU A 16 3.42 -1.54 -10.58
CA LEU A 16 2.77 -2.57 -11.41
C LEU A 16 2.60 -2.25 -12.89
N TRP A 17 3.25 -3.12 -13.67
CA TRP A 17 3.42 -3.11 -15.10
C TRP A 17 2.32 -3.92 -15.79
N SER A 18 1.89 -3.48 -16.97
CA SER A 18 1.32 -4.37 -17.98
C SER A 18 2.47 -4.91 -18.82
N LEU A 19 3.00 -6.08 -18.45
CA LEU A 19 3.63 -6.90 -19.48
C LEU A 19 2.48 -7.50 -20.27
N THR A 20 2.33 -7.07 -21.52
CA THR A 20 1.37 -7.66 -22.45
C THR A 20 1.88 -9.05 -22.82
N ALA A 21 1.69 -9.99 -21.92
CA ALA A 21 2.01 -11.37 -22.17
C ALA A 21 0.79 -12.17 -21.73
N THR A 22 0.26 -12.95 -22.65
CA THR A 22 -0.57 -14.11 -22.36
C THR A 22 0.09 -15.08 -21.35
N ALA A 23 1.37 -14.86 -21.00
CA ALA A 23 2.08 -15.46 -19.89
C ALA A 23 2.04 -14.54 -18.66
N GLY A 24 1.69 -15.08 -17.51
CA GLY A 24 1.67 -14.30 -16.27
C GLY A 24 3.07 -13.90 -15.81
N THR A 25 3.10 -12.90 -14.93
CA THR A 25 4.31 -12.26 -14.43
C THR A 25 4.39 -12.41 -12.92
N GLN A 26 5.61 -12.55 -12.40
CA GLN A 26 5.91 -12.39 -10.99
C GLN A 26 6.97 -11.31 -10.79
N ALA A 27 6.67 -10.36 -9.93
CA ALA A 27 7.56 -9.31 -9.46
C ALA A 27 7.87 -9.49 -7.97
N VAL A 28 9.08 -9.15 -7.58
CA VAL A 28 9.52 -9.12 -6.17
C VAL A 28 9.83 -7.68 -5.80
N VAL A 29 9.18 -7.19 -4.76
CA VAL A 29 9.38 -5.86 -4.19
C VAL A 29 9.92 -6.02 -2.78
N GLU A 30 11.06 -5.42 -2.52
CA GLU A 30 11.59 -5.28 -1.16
C GLU A 30 11.07 -3.99 -0.54
N VAL A 31 10.61 -4.09 0.70
CA VAL A 31 10.15 -2.96 1.50
C VAL A 31 11.01 -2.87 2.75
N GLU A 32 11.60 -1.71 2.98
CA GLU A 32 12.43 -1.40 4.14
C GLU A 32 11.85 -0.19 4.87
N MET A 33 11.53 -0.38 6.15
CA MET A 33 11.03 0.66 7.04
C MET A 33 12.06 0.96 8.12
N ILE A 34 12.32 2.26 8.35
CA ILE A 34 13.31 2.75 9.30
C ILE A 34 12.64 3.72 10.27
N GLU A 35 12.54 3.33 11.54
CA GLU A 35 12.06 4.17 12.66
C GLU A 35 13.17 4.28 13.71
N GLY A 36 13.89 5.41 13.72
CA GLY A 36 15.04 5.60 14.61
C GLY A 36 16.16 4.58 14.33
N ASN A 37 16.44 3.70 15.30
CA ASN A 37 17.43 2.62 15.15
C ASN A 37 16.81 1.27 14.76
N ASN A 38 15.49 1.19 14.60
CA ASN A 38 14.81 -0.03 14.19
C ASN A 38 14.67 -0.07 12.67
N VAL A 39 15.04 -1.20 12.07
CA VAL A 39 14.89 -1.46 10.64
C VAL A 39 14.06 -2.72 10.47
N GLU A 40 12.88 -2.58 9.89
CA GLU A 40 12.00 -3.70 9.55
C GLU A 40 12.06 -3.91 8.03
N LYS A 41 12.24 -5.16 7.60
CA LYS A 41 12.24 -5.54 6.18
C LYS A 41 11.22 -6.62 5.92
N HIS A 42 10.49 -6.47 4.83
CA HIS A 42 9.62 -7.52 4.33
C HIS A 42 9.65 -7.55 2.79
N VAL A 43 9.12 -8.62 2.23
CA VAL A 43 9.10 -8.84 0.79
C VAL A 43 7.67 -9.02 0.34
N GLU A 44 7.29 -8.28 -0.70
CA GLU A 44 6.05 -8.49 -1.41
C GLU A 44 6.34 -9.24 -2.70
N VAL A 45 5.64 -10.35 -2.91
CA VAL A 45 5.69 -11.07 -4.18
C VAL A 45 4.38 -10.83 -4.90
N ILE A 46 4.44 -10.06 -5.98
CA ILE A 46 3.27 -9.70 -6.78
C ILE A 46 3.22 -10.62 -8.00
N THR A 47 2.12 -11.37 -8.14
CA THR A 47 1.90 -12.28 -9.25
C THR A 47 0.63 -11.88 -9.99
N PHE A 48 0.66 -11.77 -11.31
CA PHE A 48 -0.50 -11.36 -12.10
C PHE A 48 -0.50 -11.93 -13.51
N ASP A 49 -1.68 -12.01 -14.09
CA ASP A 49 -1.91 -12.14 -15.54
C ASP A 49 -3.06 -11.20 -15.93
N ASP A 50 -3.58 -11.34 -17.15
CA ASP A 50 -4.64 -10.50 -17.69
C ASP A 50 -5.88 -10.39 -16.77
N THR A 51 -6.17 -11.44 -15.99
CA THR A 51 -7.43 -11.57 -15.25
C THR A 51 -7.27 -11.79 -13.75
N ARG A 52 -6.08 -12.20 -13.31
CA ARG A 52 -5.81 -12.58 -11.92
C ARG A 52 -4.67 -11.74 -11.37
N PHE A 53 -4.74 -11.44 -10.08
CA PHE A 53 -3.75 -10.62 -9.40
C PHE A 53 -3.61 -11.06 -7.94
N ARG A 54 -2.39 -11.21 -7.44
CA ARG A 54 -2.09 -11.65 -6.09
C ARG A 54 -0.86 -10.94 -5.55
N ILE A 55 -0.93 -10.48 -4.31
CA ILE A 55 0.21 -10.00 -3.53
C ILE A 55 0.37 -10.94 -2.34
N ASP A 56 1.55 -11.53 -2.20
CA ASP A 56 1.93 -12.28 -1.00
C ASP A 56 2.85 -11.44 -0.12
N PHE A 57 2.53 -11.36 1.17
CA PHE A 57 3.32 -10.64 2.16
C PHE A 57 4.25 -11.60 2.89
N LEU A 58 5.45 -11.76 2.37
CA LEU A 58 6.41 -12.77 2.81
C LEU A 58 7.45 -12.20 3.78
N GLY A 59 8.01 -13.10 4.59
CA GLY A 59 9.18 -12.79 5.40
C GLY A 59 10.46 -12.68 4.53
N PRO A 60 11.60 -12.32 5.14
CA PRO A 60 12.87 -12.15 4.42
C PRO A 60 13.37 -13.42 3.70
N ASP A 61 12.88 -14.61 4.07
CA ASP A 61 13.25 -15.87 3.43
C ASP A 61 12.44 -16.16 2.14
N MET A 62 11.48 -15.29 1.79
CA MET A 62 10.62 -15.38 0.60
C MET A 62 9.89 -16.72 0.43
N LYS A 63 9.69 -17.46 1.52
CA LYS A 63 8.99 -18.75 1.46
C LYS A 63 7.49 -18.55 1.55
N ARG A 64 6.79 -18.81 0.44
CA ARG A 64 5.34 -18.96 0.45
C ARG A 64 4.97 -20.27 1.13
N THR A 65 4.05 -20.20 2.08
CA THR A 65 3.37 -21.34 2.69
C THR A 65 1.87 -21.21 2.45
N ASP A 66 1.12 -22.28 2.72
CA ASP A 66 -0.36 -22.25 2.64
C ASP A 66 -1.00 -21.26 3.62
N GLU A 67 -0.20 -20.71 4.54
CA GLU A 67 -0.65 -19.77 5.57
C GLU A 67 0.01 -18.38 5.41
N SER A 68 0.74 -18.13 4.33
CA SER A 68 1.30 -16.81 4.02
C SER A 68 0.15 -15.81 3.80
N PRO A 69 0.17 -14.62 4.44
CA PRO A 69 -0.83 -13.61 4.19
C PRO A 69 -0.79 -13.15 2.73
N TYR A 70 -1.96 -12.96 2.14
CA TYR A 70 -2.08 -12.50 0.76
C TYR A 70 -3.35 -11.67 0.56
N VAL A 71 -3.33 -10.85 -0.48
CA VAL A 71 -4.52 -10.27 -1.10
C VAL A 71 -4.54 -10.70 -2.55
N MET A 72 -5.67 -11.17 -3.05
CA MET A 72 -5.78 -11.57 -4.44
C MET A 72 -7.18 -11.39 -5.04
N THR A 73 -7.24 -11.39 -6.37
CA THR A 73 -8.46 -11.48 -7.17
C THR A 73 -8.21 -12.48 -8.30
N VAL A 74 -9.25 -13.20 -8.68
CA VAL A 74 -9.24 -14.15 -9.79
C VAL A 74 -10.27 -13.82 -10.87
N ASP A 75 -10.91 -12.65 -10.75
CA ASP A 75 -12.07 -12.23 -11.53
C ASP A 75 -11.94 -10.78 -12.00
N ASN A 76 -10.77 -10.41 -12.52
CA ASN A 76 -10.47 -9.07 -13.02
C ASN A 76 -10.59 -7.96 -11.97
N GLY A 77 -10.41 -8.26 -10.70
CA GLY A 77 -10.62 -7.30 -9.61
C GLY A 77 -12.09 -6.94 -9.45
N GLU A 78 -13.00 -7.90 -9.59
CA GLU A 78 -14.40 -7.73 -9.18
C GLU A 78 -14.53 -8.06 -7.69
N ASN A 79 -13.97 -9.19 -7.26
CA ASN A 79 -13.89 -9.60 -5.87
C ASN A 79 -12.44 -9.75 -5.41
N TRP A 80 -12.21 -9.39 -4.16
CA TRP A 80 -10.93 -9.51 -3.47
C TRP A 80 -11.03 -10.54 -2.36
N VAL A 81 -10.07 -11.46 -2.37
CA VAL A 81 -9.85 -12.45 -1.33
C VAL A 81 -8.70 -11.97 -0.46
N LEU A 82 -8.97 -11.80 0.83
CA LEU A 82 -7.96 -11.59 1.84
C LEU A 82 -7.68 -12.89 2.57
N GLY A 83 -6.44 -13.38 2.52
CA GLY A 83 -5.97 -14.50 3.31
C GLY A 83 -5.07 -14.02 4.44
N SER A 84 -5.38 -14.36 5.69
CA SER A 84 -4.59 -13.94 6.85
C SER A 84 -4.56 -15.02 7.93
N LYS A 85 -3.55 -14.96 8.81
CA LYS A 85 -3.35 -15.89 9.93
C LYS A 85 -3.45 -15.21 11.32
N PRO A 86 -4.55 -14.53 11.65
CA PRO A 86 -4.75 -14.05 13.01
C PRO A 86 -4.81 -15.26 13.95
N LYS A 87 -4.09 -15.22 15.07
CA LYS A 87 -4.22 -16.20 16.16
C LYS A 87 -4.00 -17.68 15.74
N LYS A 88 -3.08 -17.94 14.81
CA LYS A 88 -2.63 -19.28 14.34
C LYS A 88 -3.62 -20.08 13.48
N GLN A 89 -4.74 -19.52 13.05
CA GLN A 89 -5.65 -20.17 12.08
C GLN A 89 -5.70 -19.35 10.80
N PHE A 90 -5.76 -20.01 9.65
CA PHE A 90 -5.82 -19.34 8.36
C PHE A 90 -7.28 -19.10 7.94
N TYR A 91 -7.64 -17.82 7.84
CA TYR A 91 -8.97 -17.40 7.44
C TYR A 91 -8.90 -16.74 6.07
N CYS A 92 -10.01 -16.80 5.32
CA CYS A 92 -10.19 -15.94 4.17
C CYS A 92 -11.55 -15.25 4.19
N SER A 93 -11.57 -14.07 3.60
CA SER A 93 -12.82 -13.40 3.22
C SER A 93 -12.78 -13.03 1.76
N SER A 94 -13.92 -13.16 1.08
CA SER A 94 -14.12 -12.69 -0.29
C SER A 94 -15.15 -11.57 -0.24
N MET A 95 -14.84 -10.42 -0.83
CA MET A 95 -15.76 -9.29 -0.89
C MET A 95 -15.61 -8.51 -2.19
N GLN A 96 -16.66 -7.80 -2.59
CA GLN A 96 -16.61 -6.95 -3.77
C GLN A 96 -15.58 -5.83 -3.58
N THR A 97 -14.95 -5.41 -4.67
CA THR A 97 -13.91 -4.37 -4.70
C THR A 97 -14.29 -3.12 -3.94
N GLU A 98 -15.42 -2.50 -4.25
CA GLU A 98 -15.86 -1.27 -3.56
C GLU A 98 -16.04 -1.50 -2.06
N GLN A 99 -16.61 -2.64 -1.66
CA GLN A 99 -16.78 -2.99 -0.26
C GLN A 99 -15.42 -3.25 0.43
N PHE A 100 -14.47 -3.90 -0.25
CA PHE A 100 -13.11 -4.11 0.26
C PHE A 100 -12.43 -2.78 0.59
N PHE A 101 -12.45 -1.84 -0.36
CA PHE A 101 -11.80 -0.54 -0.20
C PHE A 101 -12.55 0.37 0.77
N LYS A 102 -13.88 0.30 0.80
CA LYS A 102 -14.69 0.98 1.81
C LYS A 102 -14.40 0.43 3.20
N ASN A 103 -14.27 -0.88 3.36
CA ASN A 103 -13.92 -1.49 4.64
C ASN A 103 -12.53 -1.03 5.10
N ILE A 104 -11.55 -0.97 4.20
CA ILE A 104 -10.21 -0.46 4.53
C ILE A 104 -10.23 1.05 4.84
N GLY A 105 -10.85 1.85 3.98
CA GLY A 105 -10.99 3.30 4.14
C GLY A 105 -11.71 3.67 5.43
N SER A 106 -12.79 2.95 5.76
CA SER A 106 -13.54 3.11 7.00
C SER A 106 -12.71 2.83 8.25
N GLN A 107 -11.71 1.95 8.17
CA GLN A 107 -10.83 1.66 9.29
C GLN A 107 -9.80 2.76 9.50
N VAL A 108 -9.28 3.32 8.41
CA VAL A 108 -8.41 4.50 8.48
C VAL A 108 -9.20 5.68 9.07
N THR A 109 -10.48 5.85 8.72
CA THR A 109 -11.35 6.88 9.32
C THR A 109 -11.76 6.59 10.76
N ASP A 110 -12.08 5.35 11.13
CA ASP A 110 -12.53 4.98 12.48
C ASP A 110 -11.46 5.35 13.53
N ALA A 111 -10.18 5.17 13.18
CA ALA A 111 -9.09 5.57 14.05
C ALA A 111 -8.94 7.10 14.14
N ILE A 112 -9.18 7.83 13.05
CA ILE A 112 -9.20 9.31 13.00
C ILE A 112 -10.35 9.86 13.85
N ASP A 113 -11.54 9.27 13.75
CA ASP A 113 -12.75 9.67 14.48
C ASP A 113 -12.64 9.40 15.99
N PHE A 114 -12.08 8.26 16.39
CA PHE A 114 -11.84 7.94 17.80
C PHE A 114 -10.97 9.00 18.51
N PHE A 115 -10.01 9.60 17.80
CA PHE A 115 -9.15 10.66 18.33
C PHE A 115 -9.66 12.08 18.01
N ASN A 116 -10.84 12.22 17.40
CA ASN A 116 -11.40 13.47 16.89
C ASN A 116 -10.35 14.28 16.11
N VAL A 117 -9.64 13.58 15.23
CA VAL A 117 -8.56 14.15 14.42
C VAL A 117 -9.20 14.90 13.26
N LYS A 118 -9.06 16.22 13.28
CA LYS A 118 -9.35 17.04 12.09
C LYS A 118 -8.06 17.26 11.35
N ALA A 119 -7.97 16.82 10.10
CA ALA A 119 -6.86 17.18 9.24
C ALA A 119 -7.29 18.27 8.26
N ASP A 120 -6.46 19.29 8.11
CA ASP A 120 -6.58 20.23 7.00
C ASP A 120 -6.29 19.49 5.69
N SER A 121 -6.89 19.92 4.58
CA SER A 121 -6.62 19.32 3.28
C SER A 121 -5.12 19.34 2.98
N PRO A 122 -4.52 18.20 2.60
CA PRO A 122 -3.10 18.14 2.31
C PRO A 122 -2.76 19.06 1.13
N VAL A 123 -1.64 19.75 1.24
CA VAL A 123 -1.04 20.52 0.15
C VAL A 123 0.05 19.67 -0.47
N ILE A 124 -0.20 19.21 -1.69
CA ILE A 124 0.70 18.39 -2.48
C ILE A 124 1.40 19.28 -3.51
N LYS A 125 2.72 19.19 -3.58
CA LYS A 125 3.53 19.94 -4.54
C LYS A 125 4.58 19.04 -5.15
N GLN A 126 4.58 18.94 -6.47
CA GLN A 126 5.72 18.40 -7.20
C GLN A 126 6.86 19.42 -7.13
N THR A 127 8.02 19.00 -6.60
CA THR A 127 9.18 19.87 -6.38
C THR A 127 10.36 19.53 -7.27
N LEU A 128 10.35 18.36 -7.92
CA LEU A 128 11.39 17.91 -8.85
C LEU A 128 10.79 16.99 -9.92
N GLU A 129 11.31 17.08 -11.13
CA GLU A 129 11.12 16.09 -12.18
C GLU A 129 12.37 16.07 -13.05
N GLN A 130 13.00 14.90 -13.18
CA GLN A 130 14.23 14.72 -13.93
C GLN A 130 14.39 13.26 -14.38
N PRO A 131 15.26 12.97 -15.36
CA PRO A 131 15.60 11.59 -15.69
C PRO A 131 16.16 10.84 -14.45
N GLY A 132 15.65 9.64 -14.22
CA GLY A 132 16.13 8.72 -13.18
C GLY A 132 17.10 7.67 -13.72
N PRO A 133 17.71 6.86 -12.85
CA PRO A 133 18.51 5.71 -13.27
C PRO A 133 17.62 4.65 -13.94
N GLU A 134 18.23 3.80 -14.77
CA GLU A 134 17.55 2.61 -15.26
C GLU A 134 17.32 1.62 -14.10
N ILE A 135 16.12 1.03 -14.05
CA ILE A 135 15.75 0.04 -13.03
C ILE A 135 15.18 -1.18 -13.75
N GLN A 136 15.81 -2.35 -13.57
CA GLN A 136 15.39 -3.61 -14.20
C GLN A 136 15.25 -3.54 -15.74
N GLY A 137 16.09 -2.75 -16.42
CA GLY A 137 16.03 -2.60 -17.87
C GLY A 137 15.13 -1.46 -18.36
N PHE A 138 14.41 -0.79 -17.46
CA PHE A 138 13.44 0.24 -17.80
C PHE A 138 13.96 1.64 -17.51
N LYS A 139 13.73 2.56 -18.45
CA LYS A 139 14.05 3.97 -18.24
C LYS A 139 13.08 4.55 -17.22
N THR A 140 13.58 5.39 -16.32
CA THR A 140 12.75 6.01 -15.29
C THR A 140 12.80 7.53 -15.33
N THR A 141 11.72 8.13 -14.86
CA THR A 141 11.65 9.53 -14.46
C THR A 141 11.60 9.58 -12.94
N HIS A 142 12.48 10.39 -12.37
CA HIS A 142 12.50 10.70 -10.95
C HIS A 142 11.64 11.93 -10.69
N VAL A 143 10.61 11.77 -9.86
CA VAL A 143 9.77 12.85 -9.37
C VAL A 143 9.90 12.95 -7.85
N ARG A 144 9.94 14.20 -7.35
CA ARG A 144 9.77 14.47 -5.93
C ARG A 144 8.43 15.13 -5.67
N VAL A 145 7.66 14.55 -4.76
CA VAL A 145 6.39 15.08 -4.28
C VAL A 145 6.54 15.44 -2.81
N GLU A 146 6.18 16.67 -2.45
CA GLU A 146 6.10 17.10 -1.05
C GLU A 146 4.64 17.29 -0.65
N THR A 147 4.20 16.54 0.35
CA THR A 147 2.87 16.65 0.93
C THR A 147 2.97 17.25 2.33
N ASN A 148 2.24 18.33 2.58
CA ASN A 148 2.16 18.96 3.89
C ASN A 148 0.72 18.93 4.38
N ALA A 149 0.52 18.45 5.61
CA ALA A 149 -0.79 18.43 6.26
C ALA A 149 -0.68 18.91 7.71
N ARG A 150 -1.80 19.42 8.23
CA ARG A 150 -1.95 19.72 9.66
C ARG A 150 -3.04 18.85 10.22
N ALA A 151 -2.80 18.27 11.39
CA ALA A 151 -3.75 17.44 12.08
C ALA A 151 -3.97 17.95 13.52
N TYR A 152 -5.23 17.98 13.93
CA TYR A 152 -5.67 18.46 15.23
C TYR A 152 -6.38 17.32 15.96
N ALA A 153 -5.76 16.79 17.02
CA ALA A 153 -6.41 15.81 17.88
C ALA A 153 -6.93 16.51 19.14
N LYS A 154 -8.15 16.18 19.57
CA LYS A 154 -8.71 16.68 20.84
C LYS A 154 -8.97 15.51 21.78
N PHE A 155 -8.27 15.49 22.91
CA PHE A 155 -8.52 14.53 23.98
C PHE A 155 -8.93 15.26 25.25
N LEU A 156 -10.16 14.99 25.73
CA LEU A 156 -10.81 15.72 26.83
C LEU A 156 -10.79 17.24 26.57
N PHE A 157 -10.09 18.00 27.42
CA PHE A 157 -9.95 19.46 27.35
C PHE A 157 -8.65 19.93 26.67
N VAL A 158 -7.79 19.00 26.23
CA VAL A 158 -6.47 19.33 25.67
C VAL A 158 -6.51 19.19 24.15
N LYS A 159 -6.09 20.24 23.45
CA LYS A 159 -5.84 20.23 22.00
C LYS A 159 -4.39 19.87 21.74
N PHE A 160 -4.18 18.93 20.83
CA PHE A 160 -2.88 18.54 20.31
C PHE A 160 -2.84 18.91 18.82
N GLU A 161 -1.84 19.68 18.43
CA GLU A 161 -1.61 20.06 17.05
C GLU A 161 -0.36 19.33 16.54
N TYR A 162 -0.50 18.74 15.37
CA TYR A 162 0.54 18.03 14.64
C TYR A 162 0.67 18.62 13.25
N THR A 163 1.90 18.71 12.78
CA THR A 163 2.19 18.95 11.37
C THR A 163 2.85 17.72 10.80
N VAL A 164 2.38 17.29 9.63
CA VAL A 164 2.92 16.15 8.89
C VAL A 164 3.54 16.70 7.62
N LYS A 165 4.81 16.37 7.39
CA LYS A 165 5.50 16.59 6.12
C LYS A 165 5.90 15.23 5.56
N ILE A 166 5.48 14.93 4.35
CA ILE A 166 5.87 13.74 3.60
C ILE A 166 6.69 14.22 2.40
N VAL A 167 7.85 13.61 2.20
CA VAL A 167 8.67 13.80 1.00
C VAL A 167 8.80 12.45 0.33
N ASP A 168 8.22 12.33 -0.84
CA ASP A 168 8.26 11.13 -1.67
C ASP A 168 9.20 11.36 -2.85
N ASP A 169 10.25 10.55 -2.94
CA ASP A 169 11.08 10.40 -4.11
C ASP A 169 10.63 9.14 -4.88
N LEU A 170 10.15 9.33 -6.10
CA LEU A 170 9.51 8.28 -6.89
C LEU A 170 10.20 8.12 -8.22
N TRP A 171 10.49 6.87 -8.58
CA TRP A 171 11.05 6.53 -9.90
C TRP A 171 10.02 5.73 -10.67
N TYR A 172 9.31 6.37 -11.59
CA TYR A 172 8.32 5.70 -12.44
C TYR A 172 8.84 5.54 -13.86
N THR A 173 8.24 4.62 -14.61
CA THR A 173 8.53 4.43 -16.03
C THR A 173 7.29 4.67 -16.88
N THR A 174 7.50 5.03 -18.14
CA THR A 174 6.46 5.09 -19.17
C THR A 174 6.64 4.00 -20.22
N ASP A 175 7.63 3.12 -20.05
CA ASP A 175 7.93 2.04 -21.00
C ASP A 175 6.86 0.93 -20.97
N VAL A 176 5.99 0.94 -19.96
CA VAL A 176 4.80 0.09 -19.86
C VAL A 176 3.59 0.88 -19.35
N GLU A 177 2.40 0.29 -19.49
CA GLU A 177 1.22 0.81 -18.83
C GLU A 177 1.03 0.23 -17.42
N ILE A 178 0.14 0.85 -16.64
CA ILE A 178 -0.35 0.31 -15.38
C ILE A 178 -1.34 -0.83 -15.66
N HIS A 179 -1.18 -1.96 -14.97
CA HIS A 179 -2.06 -3.13 -15.11
C HIS A 179 -3.55 -2.77 -14.89
N PRO A 180 -4.51 -3.30 -15.69
CA PRO A 180 -5.93 -2.96 -15.58
C PRO A 180 -6.53 -3.21 -14.18
N ILE A 181 -6.21 -4.33 -13.55
CA ILE A 181 -6.64 -4.62 -12.17
C ILE A 181 -6.10 -3.59 -11.18
N ARG A 182 -4.87 -3.10 -11.39
CA ARG A 182 -4.30 -2.04 -10.55
C ARG A 182 -4.96 -0.69 -10.82
N LYS A 183 -5.30 -0.36 -12.06
CA LYS A 183 -6.12 0.82 -12.39
C LYS A 183 -7.45 0.78 -11.62
N LYS A 184 -8.12 -0.38 -11.57
CA LYS A 184 -9.34 -0.56 -10.74
C LYS A 184 -9.08 -0.36 -9.26
N TRP A 185 -7.99 -0.93 -8.72
CA TRP A 185 -7.58 -0.74 -7.33
C TRP A 185 -7.38 0.75 -7.00
N ILE A 186 -6.55 1.45 -7.80
CA ILE A 186 -6.28 2.89 -7.64
C ILE A 186 -7.58 3.71 -7.71
N ASN A 187 -8.45 3.39 -8.68
CA ASN A 187 -9.75 4.04 -8.79
C ASN A 187 -10.62 3.82 -7.56
N ALA A 188 -10.63 2.62 -6.97
CA ALA A 188 -11.38 2.36 -5.76
C ALA A 188 -10.81 3.11 -4.54
N LEU A 189 -9.50 3.32 -4.47
CA LEU A 189 -8.88 4.16 -3.42
C LEU A 189 -9.25 5.64 -3.51
N MET A 190 -9.55 6.13 -4.72
CA MET A 190 -10.08 7.49 -4.92
C MET A 190 -11.56 7.64 -4.53
N HIS A 191 -12.22 6.54 -4.14
CA HIS A 191 -13.63 6.49 -3.73
C HIS A 191 -13.76 5.75 -2.39
N SER A 192 -12.84 6.03 -1.46
CA SER A 192 -12.76 5.38 -0.14
C SER A 192 -13.80 5.89 0.88
N ASP A 193 -14.69 6.81 0.47
CA ASP A 193 -15.58 7.62 1.31
C ASP A 193 -14.82 8.55 2.30
N ASN A 194 -13.51 8.70 2.14
CA ASN A 194 -12.68 9.64 2.91
C ASN A 194 -12.03 10.67 1.99
N GLN A 195 -12.56 11.90 2.03
CA GLN A 195 -12.12 13.00 1.17
C GLN A 195 -10.62 13.32 1.24
N ILE A 196 -9.96 13.06 2.38
CA ILE A 196 -8.51 13.29 2.51
C ILE A 196 -7.74 12.22 1.75
N ILE A 197 -8.11 10.95 1.93
CA ILE A 197 -7.54 9.80 1.23
C ILE A 197 -7.78 9.95 -0.28
N ASP A 198 -9.02 10.21 -0.68
CA ASP A 198 -9.42 10.36 -2.08
C ASP A 198 -8.63 11.47 -2.77
N LYS A 199 -8.46 12.62 -2.09
CA LYS A 199 -7.66 13.74 -2.59
C LYS A 199 -6.18 13.38 -2.69
N LEU A 200 -5.62 12.71 -1.68
CA LEU A 200 -4.23 12.27 -1.67
C LEU A 200 -3.93 11.38 -2.88
N PHE A 201 -4.71 10.31 -3.07
CA PHE A 201 -4.54 9.40 -4.20
C PHE A 201 -4.83 10.09 -5.54
N GLY A 202 -5.88 10.90 -5.62
CA GLY A 202 -6.23 11.63 -6.82
C GLY A 202 -5.15 12.61 -7.26
N ASP A 203 -4.50 13.30 -6.34
CA ASP A 203 -3.43 14.26 -6.67
C ASP A 203 -2.09 13.55 -6.92
N TYR A 204 -1.81 12.43 -6.25
CA TYR A 204 -0.60 11.62 -6.46
C TYR A 204 -0.60 10.86 -7.79
N THR A 205 -1.74 10.29 -8.19
CA THR A 205 -1.86 9.56 -9.47
C THR A 205 -1.72 10.49 -10.66
N LYS A 206 -2.15 11.75 -10.54
CA LYS A 206 -1.96 12.78 -11.59
C LYS A 206 -0.50 13.14 -11.83
N THR A 207 0.39 12.97 -10.84
CA THR A 207 1.82 13.30 -10.99
C THR A 207 2.63 12.17 -11.62
N LEU A 208 2.04 11.00 -11.86
CA LEU A 208 2.74 9.82 -12.35
C LEU A 208 2.28 9.45 -13.76
N GLY A 209 3.24 9.24 -14.67
CA GLY A 209 2.96 8.81 -16.05
C GLY A 209 2.83 7.30 -16.23
N GLY A 210 3.15 6.51 -15.20
CA GLY A 210 3.13 5.05 -15.24
C GLY A 210 3.51 4.43 -13.89
N PRO A 211 3.85 3.13 -13.84
CA PRO A 211 4.16 2.46 -12.58
C PRO A 211 5.49 2.92 -11.96
N VAL A 212 5.52 2.98 -10.62
CA VAL A 212 6.66 3.38 -9.78
C VAL A 212 7.49 2.17 -9.41
N LEU A 213 8.77 2.16 -9.74
CA LEU A 213 9.64 0.98 -9.60
C LEU A 213 10.46 1.01 -8.32
N LYS A 214 10.54 2.20 -7.74
CA LYS A 214 11.24 2.50 -6.51
C LYS A 214 10.56 3.70 -5.88
N SER A 215 10.37 3.67 -4.58
CA SER A 215 10.03 4.84 -3.78
C SER A 215 11.02 4.98 -2.62
N GLU A 216 11.30 6.23 -2.26
CA GLU A 216 11.94 6.60 -1.00
C GLU A 216 11.07 7.68 -0.36
N THR A 217 10.48 7.34 0.78
CA THR A 217 9.53 8.21 1.48
C THR A 217 10.11 8.60 2.83
N VAL A 218 10.02 9.88 3.15
CA VAL A 218 10.37 10.42 4.47
C VAL A 218 9.14 11.09 5.06
N VAL A 219 8.68 10.58 6.19
CA VAL A 219 7.55 11.13 6.94
C VAL A 219 8.05 11.78 8.21
N ASP A 220 7.88 13.09 8.31
CA ASP A 220 8.13 13.87 9.51
C ASP A 220 6.80 14.23 10.17
N ILE A 221 6.59 13.76 11.40
CA ILE A 221 5.47 14.15 12.26
C ILE A 221 5.99 15.01 13.41
N THR A 222 5.61 16.27 13.44
CA THR A 222 6.00 17.22 14.49
C THR A 222 4.85 17.46 15.44
N ASN A 223 5.07 17.23 16.74
CA ASN A 223 4.20 17.72 17.79
C ASN A 223 4.49 19.21 18.04
N VAL A 224 3.59 20.09 17.61
CA VAL A 224 3.83 21.55 17.64
C VAL A 224 4.05 22.07 19.06
N ARG A 225 3.30 21.54 20.04
CA ARG A 225 3.39 21.98 21.43
C ARG A 225 4.71 21.54 22.09
N LYS A 226 5.16 20.33 21.81
CA LYS A 226 6.40 19.77 22.38
C LYS A 226 7.65 20.16 21.60
N LYS A 227 7.50 20.66 20.36
CA LYS A 227 8.60 20.89 19.40
C LYS A 227 9.44 19.63 19.17
N GLU A 228 8.78 18.48 19.20
CA GLU A 228 9.39 17.16 18.97
C GLU A 228 8.97 16.67 17.60
N THR A 229 9.94 16.33 16.74
CA THR A 229 9.69 15.70 15.45
C THR A 229 10.08 14.23 15.52
N LYS A 230 9.23 13.38 14.97
CA LYS A 230 9.55 11.99 14.68
C LYS A 230 9.66 11.81 13.18
N THR A 231 10.73 11.16 12.76
CA THR A 231 10.99 10.85 11.37
C THR A 231 10.89 9.35 11.18
N GLN A 232 10.14 8.94 10.17
CA GLN A 232 10.13 7.60 9.63
C GLN A 232 10.59 7.66 8.18
N LYS A 233 11.32 6.63 7.76
CA LYS A 233 11.68 6.46 6.36
C LYS A 233 11.16 5.13 5.87
N GLU A 234 10.75 5.11 4.62
CA GLU A 234 10.37 3.92 3.91
C GLU A 234 11.07 3.89 2.57
N ARG A 235 11.48 2.70 2.15
CA ARG A 235 12.02 2.47 0.83
C ARG A 235 11.36 1.24 0.24
N THR A 236 10.82 1.38 -0.96
CA THR A 236 10.39 0.24 -1.78
C THR A 236 11.27 0.14 -3.01
N GLN A 237 11.58 -1.08 -3.44
CA GLN A 237 12.35 -1.30 -4.65
C GLN A 237 11.96 -2.60 -5.34
N LEU A 238 11.73 -2.52 -6.65
CA LEU A 238 11.63 -3.68 -7.51
C LEU A 238 12.99 -4.37 -7.67
N THR A 239 13.10 -5.60 -7.19
CA THR A 239 14.36 -6.35 -7.20
C THR A 239 14.40 -7.45 -8.24
N SER A 240 13.24 -7.95 -8.67
CA SER A 240 13.16 -9.01 -9.69
C SER A 240 11.84 -8.96 -10.44
N VAL A 241 11.88 -9.32 -11.72
CA VAL A 241 10.73 -9.58 -12.58
C VAL A 241 11.02 -10.85 -13.36
N LYS A 242 10.05 -11.76 -13.41
CA LYS A 242 10.13 -12.97 -14.23
C LYS A 242 8.78 -13.33 -14.82
N GLU A 243 8.81 -13.93 -16.00
CA GLU A 243 7.65 -14.57 -16.61
C GLU A 243 7.39 -15.92 -15.93
N LEU A 244 6.11 -16.30 -15.88
CA LEU A 244 5.63 -17.56 -15.32
C LEU A 244 4.89 -18.36 -16.38
N ALA A 245 5.08 -19.67 -16.34
CA ALA A 245 4.28 -20.58 -17.16
C ALA A 245 2.83 -20.65 -16.64
N PRO A 246 1.83 -20.92 -17.51
CA PRO A 246 0.43 -21.07 -17.10
C PRO A 246 0.21 -22.04 -15.93
N GLU A 247 0.93 -23.16 -15.93
CA GLU A 247 0.81 -24.20 -14.89
C GLU A 247 1.34 -23.74 -13.53
N GLU A 248 2.28 -22.80 -13.52
CA GLU A 248 2.75 -22.16 -12.30
C GLU A 248 1.71 -21.19 -11.77
N LEU A 249 1.13 -20.35 -12.63
CA LEU A 249 0.09 -19.40 -12.25
C LEU A 249 -1.12 -20.10 -11.65
N ASP A 250 -1.57 -21.20 -12.26
CA ASP A 250 -2.71 -21.96 -11.76
C ASP A 250 -2.49 -22.50 -10.36
N LYS A 251 -1.25 -22.86 -9.99
CA LYS A 251 -0.91 -23.25 -8.62
C LYS A 251 -0.91 -22.06 -7.67
N ILE A 252 -0.47 -20.88 -8.13
CA ILE A 252 -0.41 -19.66 -7.31
C ILE A 252 -1.80 -19.10 -7.03
N PHE A 253 -2.71 -19.18 -7.98
CA PHE A 253 -4.08 -18.65 -7.85
C PHE A 253 -5.08 -19.64 -7.27
N GLN A 254 -4.64 -20.85 -6.89
CA GLN A 254 -5.48 -21.76 -6.11
C GLN A 254 -5.80 -21.16 -4.75
N MET A 255 -7.09 -21.05 -4.46
CA MET A 255 -7.56 -20.69 -3.13
C MET A 255 -7.21 -21.82 -2.14
N PRO A 256 -6.42 -21.54 -1.08
CA PRO A 256 -6.20 -22.53 -0.04
C PRO A 256 -7.51 -22.82 0.70
N LYS A 257 -7.58 -23.98 1.37
CA LYS A 257 -8.66 -24.25 2.30
C LYS A 257 -8.54 -23.30 3.49
N CYS A 258 -9.54 -22.45 3.68
CA CYS A 258 -9.59 -21.52 4.80
C CYS A 258 -10.98 -21.46 5.41
N ARG A 259 -11.03 -20.98 6.65
CA ARG A 259 -12.28 -20.70 7.33
C ARG A 259 -12.82 -19.35 6.82
N PRO A 260 -14.12 -19.23 6.55
CA PRO A 260 -14.70 -17.92 6.25
C PRO A 260 -14.50 -17.01 7.47
N MET A 261 -14.02 -15.78 7.24
CA MET A 261 -14.05 -14.71 8.23
C MET A 261 -15.49 -14.21 8.36
N ASP A 262 -15.92 -13.86 9.57
CA ASP A 262 -17.05 -12.95 9.75
C ASP A 262 -16.62 -11.48 9.56
N ASP A 263 -17.57 -10.55 9.60
CA ASP A 263 -17.29 -9.13 9.37
C ASP A 263 -16.32 -8.53 10.42
N ASP A 264 -16.37 -9.02 11.65
CA ASP A 264 -15.49 -8.58 12.73
C ASP A 264 -14.07 -9.11 12.52
N ASP A 265 -13.92 -10.36 12.10
CA ASP A 265 -12.65 -10.96 11.69
C ASP A 265 -12.06 -10.23 10.48
N VAL A 266 -12.87 -9.89 9.46
CA VAL A 266 -12.42 -9.07 8.32
C VAL A 266 -11.87 -7.74 8.81
N LYS A 267 -12.59 -7.09 9.74
CA LYS A 267 -12.18 -5.82 10.30
C LYS A 267 -10.86 -5.93 11.06
N GLU A 268 -10.71 -6.92 11.95
CA GLU A 268 -9.48 -7.15 12.72
C GLU A 268 -8.30 -7.46 11.79
N ASN A 269 -8.49 -8.28 10.75
CA ASN A 269 -7.42 -8.67 9.83
C ASN A 269 -6.96 -7.55 8.90
N ALA A 270 -7.90 -6.78 8.35
CA ALA A 270 -7.55 -5.58 7.59
C ALA A 270 -6.80 -4.58 8.49
N GLN A 271 -7.20 -4.41 9.75
CA GLN A 271 -6.46 -3.60 10.72
C GLN A 271 -5.07 -4.14 11.00
N GLU A 272 -4.89 -5.46 11.14
CA GLU A 272 -3.57 -6.06 11.36
C GLU A 272 -2.65 -5.84 10.17
N LEU A 273 -3.16 -5.95 8.94
CA LEU A 273 -2.37 -5.73 7.73
C LEU A 273 -2.06 -4.24 7.50
N LEU A 274 -3.01 -3.35 7.78
CA LEU A 274 -2.77 -1.90 7.79
C LEU A 274 -1.74 -1.53 8.88
N SER A 275 -1.89 -2.07 10.09
CA SER A 275 -0.99 -1.82 11.23
C SER A 275 0.37 -2.51 11.09
N ALA A 276 0.51 -3.42 10.14
CA ALA A 276 1.77 -4.06 9.78
C ALA A 276 2.41 -3.41 8.55
N ASP A 277 1.81 -2.33 8.04
CA ASP A 277 2.26 -1.61 6.83
C ASP A 277 2.34 -2.56 5.62
N LYS A 278 1.46 -3.57 5.58
CA LYS A 278 1.34 -4.59 4.53
C LYS A 278 0.21 -4.27 3.56
N LEU A 279 -0.89 -3.73 4.05
CA LEU A 279 -1.90 -3.11 3.20
C LEU A 279 -1.56 -1.63 3.11
N MET A 280 -0.50 -1.31 2.39
CA MET A 280 -0.26 0.09 2.04
C MET A 280 -1.25 0.49 0.96
N LEU A 281 -2.03 1.52 1.27
CA LEU A 281 -2.88 2.20 0.29
C LEU A 281 -1.96 3.01 -0.63
#